data_AF-A0AAP8AN44-F1
#
_entry.id   AF-A0AAP8AN44-F1
#
_cell.length_a   1.000
_cell.length_b   1.000
_cell.length_c   1.000
_cell.angle_alpha   90.00
_cell.angle_beta   90.00
_cell.angle_gamma   90.00
#
_symmetry.space_group_name_H-M   'P 1'
#
loop_
_entity.id
_entity.type
_entity.pdbx_description
1 polymer ?
#
loop_
_entity_poly.entity_id
_entity_poly.type
_entity_poly.pdbx_seq_one_letter_code
_entity_poly.pdbx_strand_id
1 'polypeptide(L)'
;MMHLKNITAGNPKTKEQYQLTKQFNIKWLYSDDGKNWYEEQKNFRPDTLKMAYDHNGVIICIEKDVSAINPEGASVVELPDITANRRADISGKWMFKDG
;
A
#
# COMPACT_ATOMS: atom_id res chain seq x y z
N MET A 1 -7.07 11.64 -1.46
CA MET A 1 -6.58 10.57 -0.58
C MET A 1 -6.11 9.45 -1.47
N MET A 2 -4.94 8.89 -1.19
CA MET A 2 -4.37 7.81 -1.98
C MET A 2 -5.14 6.51 -1.81
N HIS A 3 -5.34 5.77 -2.91
CA HIS A 3 -5.89 4.42 -2.89
C HIS A 3 -5.27 3.61 -4.02
N LEU A 4 -4.47 2.62 -3.65
CA LEU A 4 -3.78 1.71 -4.55
C LEU A 4 -4.38 0.31 -4.36
N LYS A 5 -5.03 -0.23 -5.38
CA LYS A 5 -5.77 -1.49 -5.29
C LYS A 5 -4.97 -2.65 -5.88
N ASN A 6 -5.17 -3.83 -5.30
CA ASN A 6 -4.69 -5.12 -5.82
C ASN A 6 -3.20 -5.12 -6.19
N ILE A 7 -2.35 -4.68 -5.25
CA ILE A 7 -0.92 -4.53 -5.50
C ILE A 7 -0.28 -5.90 -5.65
N THR A 8 0.38 -6.13 -6.78
CA THR A 8 1.03 -7.41 -7.12
C THR A 8 2.45 -7.19 -7.64
N ALA A 9 3.26 -8.24 -7.58
CA ALA A 9 4.59 -8.21 -8.16
C ALA A 9 4.53 -8.10 -9.70
N GLY A 10 5.40 -7.28 -10.27
CA GLY A 10 5.53 -7.13 -11.72
C GLY A 10 6.97 -6.98 -12.17
N ASN A 11 7.20 -7.12 -13.47
CA ASN A 11 8.49 -6.89 -14.08
C ASN A 11 8.86 -5.39 -14.05
N PRO A 12 10.16 -5.05 -14.00
CA PRO A 12 10.59 -3.66 -14.14
C PRO A 12 10.10 -3.06 -15.47
N LYS A 13 9.56 -1.85 -15.42
CA LYS A 13 9.00 -1.14 -16.59
C LYS A 13 9.94 -0.09 -17.17
N THR A 14 10.98 0.33 -16.43
CA THR A 14 11.97 1.32 -16.88
C THR A 14 13.38 0.75 -16.90
N LYS A 15 14.28 1.42 -17.64
CA LYS A 15 15.71 1.05 -17.66
C LYS A 15 16.33 1.12 -16.26
N GLU A 16 15.95 2.12 -15.47
CA GLU A 16 16.42 2.27 -14.09
C GLU A 16 15.94 1.12 -13.21
N GLN A 17 14.64 0.80 -13.26
CA GLN A 17 14.07 -0.33 -12.53
C GLN A 17 14.77 -1.65 -12.90
N TYR A 18 15.08 -1.84 -14.19
CA TYR A 18 15.83 -3.02 -14.66
C TYR A 18 17.24 -3.09 -14.07
N GLN A 19 18.00 -1.98 -14.08
CA GLN A 19 19.35 -1.96 -13.48
C GLN A 19 19.31 -2.23 -11.97
N LEU A 20 18.38 -1.59 -11.26
CA LEU A 20 18.20 -1.79 -9.83
C LEU A 20 17.81 -3.25 -9.51
N THR A 21 16.96 -3.88 -10.33
CA THR A 21 16.64 -5.30 -10.20
C THR A 21 17.88 -6.16 -10.35
N LYS A 22 18.71 -5.90 -11.38
CA LYS A 22 19.94 -6.64 -11.63
C LYS A 22 20.95 -6.50 -10.49
N GLN A 23 21.03 -5.31 -9.87
CA GLN A 23 22.01 -5.01 -8.83
C GLN A 23 21.58 -5.45 -7.43
N PHE A 24 20.30 -5.28 -7.10
CA PHE A 24 19.80 -5.45 -5.72
C PHE A 24 18.66 -6.47 -5.59
N ASN A 25 18.29 -7.16 -6.68
CA ASN A 25 17.18 -8.12 -6.71
C ASN A 25 15.84 -7.52 -6.23
N ILE A 26 15.56 -6.28 -6.63
CA ILE A 26 14.33 -5.56 -6.25
C ILE A 26 13.11 -6.26 -6.84
N LYS A 27 12.11 -6.54 -5.99
CA LYS A 27 10.76 -6.93 -6.41
C LYS A 27 9.93 -5.67 -6.59
N TRP A 28 9.45 -5.41 -7.82
CA TRP A 28 8.58 -4.27 -8.09
C TRP A 28 7.13 -4.60 -7.85
N LEU A 29 6.42 -3.70 -7.17
CA LEU A 29 5.02 -3.85 -6.84
C LEU A 29 4.19 -2.80 -7.59
N TYR A 30 3.09 -3.24 -8.20
CA TYR A 30 2.19 -2.39 -8.98
C TYR A 30 0.74 -2.61 -8.58
N SER A 31 -0.04 -1.53 -8.49
CA SER A 31 -1.51 -1.59 -8.39
C SER A 31 -2.15 -2.03 -9.71
N ASP A 32 -3.45 -2.33 -9.66
CA ASP A 32 -4.26 -2.71 -10.84
C ASP A 32 -4.29 -1.64 -11.94
N ASP A 33 -4.27 -0.35 -11.57
CA ASP A 33 -4.14 0.78 -12.49
C ASP A 33 -2.68 1.04 -12.96
N GLY A 34 -1.75 0.18 -12.56
CA GLY A 34 -0.38 0.13 -13.08
C GLY A 34 0.62 1.06 -12.40
N LYS A 35 0.24 1.79 -11.35
CA LYS A 35 1.14 2.65 -10.57
C LYS A 35 2.14 1.84 -9.76
N ASN A 36 3.35 2.34 -9.63
CA ASN A 36 4.41 1.68 -8.87
C ASN A 36 4.33 2.03 -7.38
N TRP A 37 4.29 1.03 -6.50
CA TRP A 37 4.18 1.24 -5.06
C TRP A 37 5.25 2.18 -4.50
N TYR A 38 6.52 1.97 -4.84
CA TYR A 38 7.63 2.73 -4.28
C TYR A 38 7.63 4.18 -4.75
N GLU A 39 7.25 4.43 -6.01
CA GLU A 39 7.17 5.78 -6.57
C GLU A 39 5.99 6.58 -6.01
N GLU A 40 4.89 5.90 -5.67
CA GLU A 40 3.68 6.52 -5.13
C GLU A 40 3.77 6.85 -3.63
N GLN A 41 4.73 6.30 -2.88
CA GLN A 41 4.89 6.58 -1.44
C GLN A 41 4.96 8.09 -1.13
N LYS A 42 5.63 8.86 -1.98
CA LYS A 42 5.74 10.32 -1.83
C LYS A 42 4.42 11.09 -1.92
N ASN A 43 3.37 10.47 -2.48
CA ASN A 43 2.06 11.08 -2.65
C ASN A 43 1.14 10.86 -1.44
N PHE A 44 1.56 10.06 -0.46
CA PHE A 44 0.87 9.91 0.81
C PHE A 44 1.21 11.05 1.75
N ARG A 45 0.20 11.59 2.45
CA ARG A 45 0.41 12.67 3.41
C ARG A 45 1.02 12.15 4.70
N PRO A 46 1.88 12.90 5.41
CA PRO A 46 2.48 12.44 6.66
C PRO A 46 1.48 12.35 7.84
N ASP A 47 0.38 13.10 7.80
CA ASP A 47 -0.59 13.25 8.89
C ASP A 47 -1.84 12.35 8.78
N THR A 48 -1.76 11.30 7.95
CA THR A 48 -2.85 10.35 7.67
C THR A 48 -2.49 8.93 8.10
N LEU A 49 -3.52 8.10 8.32
CA LEU A 49 -3.37 6.65 8.48
C LEU A 49 -3.29 5.98 7.10
N LYS A 50 -2.46 4.94 6.96
CA LYS A 50 -2.38 4.09 5.78
C LYS A 50 -2.78 2.70 6.22
N MET A 51 -3.82 2.16 5.62
CA MET A 51 -4.33 0.84 5.94
C MET A 51 -4.11 -0.07 4.75
N ALA A 52 -3.44 -1.20 4.99
CA ALA A 52 -3.42 -2.29 4.03
C ALA A 52 -4.54 -3.27 4.35
N TYR A 53 -5.26 -3.71 3.33
CA TYR A 53 -6.35 -4.68 3.47
C TYR A 53 -6.27 -5.79 2.40
N ASP A 54 -6.72 -6.98 2.77
CA ASP A 54 -6.68 -8.17 1.91
C ASP A 54 -7.83 -8.19 0.89
N HIS A 55 -7.92 -9.25 0.08
CA HIS A 55 -8.97 -9.39 -0.93
C HIS A 55 -10.41 -9.51 -0.35
N ASN A 56 -10.56 -9.79 0.94
CA ASN A 56 -11.85 -9.81 1.64
C ASN A 56 -12.18 -8.45 2.27
N GLY A 57 -11.29 -7.46 2.14
CA GLY A 57 -11.41 -6.16 2.80
C GLY A 57 -10.88 -6.15 4.23
N VAL A 58 -10.35 -7.26 4.76
CA VAL A 58 -9.88 -7.33 6.15
C VAL A 58 -8.60 -6.50 6.30
N ILE A 59 -8.56 -5.63 7.31
CA ILE A 59 -7.40 -4.79 7.59
C ILE A 59 -6.28 -5.64 8.20
N ILE A 60 -5.12 -5.62 7.57
CA ILE A 60 -3.96 -6.45 7.95
C ILE A 60 -2.74 -5.63 8.37
N CYS A 61 -2.71 -4.33 8.07
CA CYS A 61 -1.65 -3.41 8.47
C CYS A 61 -2.22 -2.00 8.62
N ILE A 62 -1.76 -1.27 9.63
CA ILE A 62 -2.11 0.14 9.86
C ILE A 62 -0.82 0.87 10.24
N GLU A 63 -0.40 1.82 9.42
CA GLU A 63 0.80 2.60 9.66
C GLU A 63 0.58 4.10 9.41
N LYS A 64 1.39 4.94 10.05
CA LYS A 64 1.53 6.35 9.64
C LYS A 64 2.62 6.53 8.60
N ASP A 65 3.68 5.75 8.69
CA ASP A 65 4.75 5.72 7.71
C ASP A 65 4.39 4.71 6.60
N VAL A 66 4.13 5.22 5.40
CA VAL A 66 3.79 4.36 4.25
C VAL A 66 4.95 3.44 3.85
N SER A 67 6.19 3.83 4.13
CA SER A 67 7.36 3.04 3.76
C SER A 67 7.52 1.77 4.60
N ALA A 68 6.84 1.69 5.76
CA ALA A 68 6.79 0.52 6.62
C ALA A 68 5.84 -0.59 6.10
N ILE A 69 5.06 -0.32 5.04
CA ILE A 69 4.08 -1.27 4.49
C ILE A 69 4.70 -2.07 3.33
N ASN A 70 4.60 -3.40 3.40
CA ASN A 70 4.80 -4.31 2.26
C ASN A 70 3.43 -4.83 1.76
N PRO A 71 2.87 -4.24 0.69
CA PRO A 71 1.48 -4.50 0.29
C PRO A 71 1.33 -5.60 -0.77
N GLU A 72 2.32 -6.48 -0.96
CA GLU A 72 2.20 -7.57 -1.94
C GLU A 72 0.97 -8.45 -1.64
N GLY A 73 0.04 -8.52 -2.60
CA GLY A 73 -1.22 -9.25 -2.46
C GLY A 73 -2.34 -8.49 -1.74
N ALA A 74 -2.14 -7.21 -1.42
CA ALA A 74 -3.08 -6.37 -0.69
C ALA A 74 -3.41 -5.08 -1.45
N SER A 75 -4.36 -4.32 -0.91
CA SER A 75 -4.62 -2.93 -1.32
C SER A 75 -4.23 -1.98 -0.19
N VAL A 76 -3.83 -0.74 -0.51
CA VAL A 76 -3.49 0.29 0.47
C VAL A 76 -4.35 1.52 0.27
N VAL A 77 -4.98 1.99 1.33
CA VAL A 77 -5.80 3.21 1.35
C VAL A 77 -5.31 4.20 2.39
N GLU A 78 -5.33 5.48 2.03
CA GLU A 78 -5.06 6.59 2.92
C GLU A 78 -6.37 7.11 3.55
N LEU A 79 -6.35 7.28 4.87
CA LEU A 79 -7.50 7.73 5.66
C LEU A 79 -7.11 8.86 6.62
N PRO A 80 -8.05 9.76 6.94
CA PRO A 80 -7.78 10.81 7.93
C PRO A 80 -7.51 10.20 9.31
N ASP A 81 -6.55 10.78 10.04
CA ASP A 81 -6.18 10.33 11.38
C ASP A 81 -7.15 10.88 12.45
N ILE A 82 -8.39 10.37 12.44
CA ILE A 82 -9.49 10.76 13.33
C ILE A 82 -9.82 9.68 14.36
N THR A 83 -10.48 10.07 15.46
CA THR A 83 -10.88 9.17 16.55
C THR A 83 -11.63 7.92 16.09
N ALA A 84 -12.46 8.02 15.05
CA ALA A 84 -13.19 6.87 14.51
C ALA A 84 -12.25 5.84 13.87
N ASN A 85 -11.34 6.29 12.99
CA ASN A 85 -10.40 5.42 12.28
C ASN A 85 -9.33 4.82 13.20
N ARG A 86 -8.94 5.53 14.26
CA ARG A 86 -8.02 5.04 15.29
C ARG A 86 -8.56 3.86 16.12
N ARG A 87 -9.84 3.52 16.00
CA ARG A 87 -10.43 2.34 16.67
C ARG A 87 -10.09 1.04 15.93
N ALA A 88 -9.79 1.13 14.64
CA ALA A 88 -9.41 -0.03 13.86
C ALA A 88 -8.08 -0.60 14.34
N ASP A 89 -7.98 -1.92 14.30
CA ASP A 89 -6.78 -2.68 14.60
C ASP A 89 -6.60 -3.82 13.58
N ILE A 90 -5.52 -4.57 13.73
CA ILE A 90 -5.16 -5.69 12.85
C ILE A 90 -5.63 -7.06 13.40
N SER A 91 -6.64 -7.09 14.27
CA SER A 91 -7.16 -8.34 14.86
C SER A 91 -7.95 -9.23 13.89
N GLY A 92 -8.18 -8.76 12.67
CA GLY A 92 -9.06 -9.41 11.68
C GLY A 92 -10.56 -9.12 11.86
N LYS A 93 -10.94 -8.30 12.86
CA LYS A 93 -12.33 -7.90 13.11
C LYS A 93 -12.75 -6.62 12.40
N TRP A 94 -11.80 -5.94 11.77
CA TRP A 94 -12.01 -4.69 11.06
C TRP A 94 -11.81 -4.90 9.57
N MET A 95 -12.72 -4.33 8.78
CA MET A 95 -12.66 -4.37 7.33
C MET A 95 -12.75 -2.96 6.77
N PHE A 96 -11.98 -2.70 5.72
CA PHE A 96 -12.21 -1.59 4.82
C PHE A 96 -13.25 -2.03 3.78
N LYS A 97 -14.40 -1.36 3.76
CA LYS A 97 -15.47 -1.62 2.81
C LYS A 97 -15.95 -0.30 2.25
N ASP A 98 -15.75 -0.12 0.95
CA ASP A 98 -16.19 1.01 0.14
C ASP A 98 -15.81 2.40 0.70
N GLY A 99 -14.67 2.92 0.23
CA GLY A 99 -14.43 4.35 0.13
C GLY A 99 -14.89 4.86 -1.23
#